data_AF-A0A1Q9QWZ7-F1
#
_entry.id   AF-A0A1Q9QWZ7-F1
#
_cell.length_a   1.000
_cell.length_b   1.000
_cell.length_c   1.000
_cell.angle_alpha   90.00
_cell.angle_beta   90.00
_cell.angle_gamma   90.00
#
_symmetry.space_group_name_H-M   'P 1'
#
loop_
_entity.id
_entity.type
_entity.pdbx_description
1 polymer ?
#
loop_
_entity_poly.entity_id
_entity_poly.type
_entity_poly.pdbx_seq_one_letter_code
_entity_poly.pdbx_strand_id
1 'polypeptide(L)' 'MKKLVPDPPPVLCVRAGISHEKSIHLAQQHLDSAMNIAHEIAEHASTEQQERVNDAILQMQITRALLKVSAATLDVVV' A
#
# COMPACT_ATOMS: atom_id res chain seq x y z
N MET A 1 7.45 36.11 9.63
CA MET A 1 7.44 35.35 8.36
C MET A 1 7.39 33.87 8.71
N LYS A 2 6.29 33.16 8.42
CA LYS A 2 6.25 31.70 8.56
C LYS A 2 7.02 31.14 7.36
N LYS A 3 8.21 30.57 7.59
CA LYS A 3 8.97 29.94 6.50
C LYS A 3 8.19 28.71 6.04
N LEU A 4 8.00 28.59 4.73
CA LEU A 4 7.46 27.38 4.12
C LEU A 4 8.49 26.27 4.38
N VAL A 5 8.16 25.33 5.26
CA VAL A 5 8.99 24.14 5.48
C VAL A 5 8.62 23.15 4.38
N PRO A 6 9.58 22.71 3.54
CA PRO A 6 9.31 21.66 2.57
C PRO A 6 8.88 20.39 3.28
N ASP A 7 7.97 19.63 2.68
CA ASP A 7 7.59 18.33 3.24
C ASP A 7 8.83 17.43 3.36
N PRO A 8 8.95 16.68 4.48
CA PRO A 8 10.10 15.80 4.67
C PRO A 8 10.14 14.73 3.58
N PRO A 9 11.35 14.27 3.19
CA PRO A 9 11.48 13.26 2.16
C PRO A 9 10.78 11.96 2.58
N PRO A 10 10.24 11.18 1.62
CA PRO A 10 9.63 9.89 1.93
C PRO A 10 10.66 8.99 2.61
N VAL A 11 10.31 8.50 3.81
CA VAL A 11 11.18 7.64 4.61
C VAL A 11 10.75 6.19 4.43
N LEU A 12 11.73 5.29 4.23
CA LEU A 12 11.47 3.86 4.28
C LEU A 12 11.09 3.47 5.72
N CYS A 13 9.81 3.17 5.95
CA CYS A 13 9.28 2.83 7.27
C CYS A 13 9.65 1.40 7.74
N VAL A 14 10.45 0.66 6.97
CA VAL A 14 10.85 -0.71 7.27
C VAL A 14 12.26 -0.71 7.85
N ARG A 15 12.41 -1.23 9.08
CA ARG A 15 13.70 -1.42 9.75
C ARG A 15 14.05 -2.90 9.81
N ALA A 16 15.34 -3.23 9.94
CA ALA A 16 15.74 -4.60 10.25
C ALA A 16 15.15 -5.02 11.61
N GLY A 17 14.73 -6.29 11.72
CA GLY A 17 14.22 -6.87 12.97
C GLY A 17 12.73 -6.66 13.25
N ILE A 18 11.92 -6.25 12.26
CA ILE A 18 10.46 -6.27 12.44
C ILE A 18 9.95 -7.72 12.58
N SER A 19 8.98 -7.92 13.46
CA SER A 19 8.32 -9.23 13.58
C SER A 19 7.53 -9.53 12.31
N HIS A 20 7.30 -10.81 12.04
CA HIS A 20 6.52 -11.26 10.91
C HIS A 20 5.08 -10.71 10.92
N GLU A 21 4.41 -10.76 12.07
CA GLU A 21 3.07 -10.17 12.22
C GLU A 21 3.08 -8.66 11.94
N LYS A 22 4.09 -7.95 12.46
CA LYS A 22 4.22 -6.51 12.21
C LYS A 22 4.53 -6.20 10.75
N SER A 23 5.26 -7.07 10.05
CA SER A 23 5.55 -6.90 8.63
C SER A 23 4.31 -7.10 7.76
N ILE A 24 3.47 -8.10 8.05
CA ILE A 24 2.18 -8.29 7.39
C ILE A 24 1.28 -7.07 7.63
N HIS A 25 1.16 -6.62 8.88
CA HIS A 25 0.34 -5.47 9.22
C HIS A 25 0.78 -4.19 8.51
N LEU A 26 2.09 -3.91 8.48
CA LEU A 26 2.64 -2.76 7.76
C LEU A 26 2.40 -2.88 6.24
N ALA A 27 2.58 -4.07 5.66
CA ALA A 27 2.31 -4.30 4.26
C ALA A 27 0.84 -4.03 3.90
N GLN A 28 -0.10 -4.49 4.74
CA GLN A 28 -1.54 -4.19 4.57
C GLN A 28 -1.80 -2.68 4.64
N GLN A 29 -1.24 -1.97 5.63
CA GLN A 29 -1.43 -0.53 5.78
C GLN A 29 -0.90 0.25 4.57
N HIS A 30 0.29 -0.10 4.07
CA HIS A 30 0.87 0.55 2.91
C HIS A 30 0.09 0.26 1.63
N LEU A 31 -0.44 -0.96 1.49
CA LEU A 31 -1.25 -1.34 0.34
C LEU A 31 -2.61 -0.61 0.34
N ASP A 32 -3.26 -0.49 1.50
CA ASP A 32 -4.50 0.28 1.65
C ASP A 32 -4.27 1.77 1.33
N SER A 33 -3.15 2.35 1.80
CA SER A 33 -2.76 3.72 1.45
C SER A 33 -2.50 3.89 -0.06
N ALA A 34 -1.78 2.96 -0.69
CA ALA A 34 -1.50 2.98 -2.11
C ALA A 34 -2.79 2.90 -2.96
N MET A 35 -3.75 2.06 -2.57
CA MET A 35 -5.05 1.99 -3.25
C MET A 35 -5.84 3.29 -3.12
N ASN A 36 -5.85 3.93 -1.96
CA ASN A 36 -6.54 5.21 -1.78
C ASN A 36 -5.95 6.29 -2.70
N ILE A 37 -4.62 6.41 -2.73
CA ILE A 37 -3.92 7.35 -3.63
C ILE A 37 -4.23 7.02 -5.09
N ALA A 38 -4.21 5.74 -5.47
CA ALA A 38 -4.51 5.32 -6.83
C ALA A 38 -5.96 5.67 -7.23
N HIS A 39 -6.93 5.47 -6.33
CA HIS A 39 -8.32 5.88 -6.56
C HIS A 39 -8.46 7.39 -6.74
N GLU A 40 -7.83 8.20 -5.88
CA GLU A 40 -7.82 9.66 -6.00
C GLU A 40 -7.21 10.11 -7.34
N ILE A 41 -6.12 9.48 -7.78
CA ILE A 41 -5.50 9.76 -9.08
C ILE A 41 -6.44 9.37 -10.23
N ALA A 42 -7.10 8.21 -10.14
CA ALA A 42 -8.01 7.70 -11.18
C ALA A 42 -9.20 8.65 -11.43
N GLU A 43 -9.66 9.37 -10.41
CA GLU A 43 -10.74 10.35 -10.53
C GLU A 43 -10.35 11.60 -11.34
N HIS A 44 -9.06 11.92 -11.40
CA HIS A 44 -8.52 13.10 -12.07
C HIS A 44 -7.69 12.78 -13.33
N ALA A 45 -7.56 11.50 -13.67
CA ALA A 45 -6.77 11.01 -14.79
C ALA A 45 -7.48 11.20 -16.14
N SER A 46 -6.70 11.34 -17.22
CA SER A 46 -7.25 11.17 -18.57
C SER A 46 -7.70 9.72 -18.80
N THR A 47 -8.54 9.46 -19.81
CA THR A 47 -9.07 8.11 -20.08
C THR A 47 -7.96 7.04 -20.21
N GLU A 48 -6.88 7.34 -20.92
CA GLU A 48 -5.74 6.41 -21.08
C GLU A 48 -4.99 6.18 -19.75
N GLN A 49 -4.84 7.22 -18.94
CA GLN A 49 -4.21 7.10 -17.62
C GLN A 49 -5.11 6.35 -16.64
N GLN A 50 -6.42 6.54 -16.73
CA GLN A 50 -7.41 5.90 -15.88
C GLN A 50 -7.42 4.39 -16.07
N GLU A 51 -7.36 3.89 -17.32
CA GLU A 51 -7.23 2.46 -17.59
C GLU A 51 -5.99 1.86 -16.92
N ARG A 52 -4.81 2.49 -17.09
CA ARG A 52 -3.56 2.03 -16.46
C ARG A 52 -3.63 2.05 -14.93
N VAL A 53 -4.26 3.07 -14.35
CA VAL A 53 -4.42 3.17 -12.89
C VAL A 53 -5.39 2.10 -12.38
N ASN A 54 -6.48 1.82 -13.11
CA ASN A 54 -7.41 0.74 -12.77
C ASN A 54 -6.74 -0.64 -12.83
N ASP A 55 -5.90 -0.90 -13.83
CA ASP A 55 -5.10 -2.12 -13.91
C ASP A 55 -4.16 -2.26 -12.70
N ALA A 56 -3.52 -1.16 -12.29
CA ALA A 56 -2.68 -1.15 -11.09
C ALA A 56 -3.48 -1.42 -9.81
N ILE A 57 -4.66 -0.81 -9.68
CA ILE A 57 -5.58 -1.06 -8.55
C ILE A 57 -5.97 -2.54 -8.48
N LEU A 58 -6.27 -3.17 -9.62
CA LEU A 58 -6.58 -4.61 -9.67
C LEU A 58 -5.41 -5.45 -9.15
N GLN A 59 -4.17 -5.15 -9.55
CA GLN A 59 -2.97 -5.85 -9.05
C GLN A 59 -2.78 -5.66 -7.53
N MET A 60 -3.07 -4.47 -7.01
CA MET A 60 -3.04 -4.21 -5.56
C MET A 60 -4.10 -5.03 -4.82
N GLN A 61 -5.32 -5.13 -5.36
CA GLN A 61 -6.40 -5.95 -4.78
C GLN A 61 -6.03 -7.44 -4.75
N ILE A 62 -5.43 -7.96 -5.83
CA ILE A 62 -4.91 -9.35 -5.88
C ILE A 62 -3.85 -9.54 -4.81
N THR A 63 -2.89 -8.61 -4.70
CA THR A 63 -1.83 -8.66 -3.69
C THR A 63 -2.41 -8.66 -2.27
N ARG A 64 -3.45 -7.85 -2.01
CA ARG A 64 -4.14 -7.81 -0.72
C ARG A 64 -4.80 -9.14 -0.37
N ALA A 65 -5.43 -9.77 -1.36
CA ALA A 65 -6.03 -11.09 -1.19
C ALA A 65 -4.97 -12.15 -0.85
N LEU A 66 -3.86 -12.18 -1.58
CA LEU A 66 -2.74 -13.09 -1.31
C LEU A 66 -2.15 -12.87 0.09
N LEU A 67 -1.92 -11.62 0.48
CA LEU A 67 -1.38 -11.28 1.79
C LEU A 67 -2.29 -11.73 2.94
N LYS A 68 -3.62 -11.63 2.78
CA LYS A 68 -4.58 -12.15 3.76
C LYS A 68 -4.50 -13.67 3.89
N VAL A 69 -4.35 -14.39 2.79
CA VAL A 69 -4.18 -15.85 2.81
C VAL A 69 -2.88 -16.22 3.52
N SER A 70 -1.77 -15.56 3.18
CA SER A 70 -0.48 -15.77 3.83
C SER A 70 -0.52 -15.50 5.34
N ALA A 71 -1.27 -14.48 5.77
CA ALA A 71 -1.49 -14.18 7.18
C ALA A 71 -2.28 -15.29 7.90
N ALA A 72 -3.36 -15.79 7.28
CA ALA A 72 -4.22 -16.83 7.86
C ALA A 72 -3.53 -18.20 7.97
N THR A 73 -2.60 -18.52 7.05
CA THR A 73 -1.86 -19.79 7.09
C THR A 73 -0.91 -19.94 8.27
N LEU A 74 -0.59 -18.85 9.00
CA LEU A 74 0.27 -18.92 10.19
C LEU A 74 -0.48 -19.37 11.44
N ASP A 75 -1.79 -19.15 11.52
CA ASP A 75 -2.61 -19.59 12.66
C ASP A 75 -2.93 -21.10 12.64
N VAL A 76 -2.64 -21.79 11.53
CA VAL A 76 -2.97 -23.22 11.33
C VAL A 76 -1.79 -24.14 11.66
N VAL A 77 -0.62 -23.61 12.02
CA VAL A 77 0.52 -24.41 12.48
C VAL A 77 0.50 -24.48 14.01
N VAL A 78 -0.27 -25.44 14.53
CA VAL A 78 -0.17 -25.98 15.90
C VAL A 78 0.45 -27.36 15.83
#